data_AF-A0A968SAM7-F1
#
_entry.id   AF-A0A968SAM7-F1
#
_cell.length_a   1.000
_cell.length_b   1.000
_cell.length_c   1.000
_cell.angle_alpha   90.00
_cell.angle_beta   90.00
_cell.angle_gamma   90.00
#
_symmetry.space_group_name_H-M   'P 1'
#
loop_
_entity.id
_entity.type
_entity.pdbx_description
1 polymer ?
#
loop_
_entity_poly.entity_id
_entity_poly.type
_entity_poly.pdbx_seq_one_letter_code
_entity_poly.pdbx_strand_id
1 'polypeptide(L)'
;MVKPPKAQVPARYRQLEALLAAGKWQEADQETARVMLEVANQTKEGLLDVASIDNFPCEDLRAIDGLWVKYSNGRFSFSVQKRIYQSLGGTREYNEQVWKDFGDRVGWRKGGSWLYYKDITIRPNFYGNEYT
;
A
#
# COMPACT_ATOMS: atom_id res chain seq x y z
N MET A 1 -17.32 -33.41 4.72
CA MET A 1 -16.56 -32.27 5.26
C MET A 1 -17.03 -31.01 4.56
N VAL A 2 -17.77 -30.13 5.25
CA VAL A 2 -18.17 -28.83 4.71
C VAL A 2 -16.95 -27.91 4.79
N LYS A 3 -16.46 -27.41 3.66
CA LYS A 3 -15.43 -26.35 3.65
C LYS A 3 -16.02 -25.15 4.41
N PRO A 4 -15.30 -24.58 5.39
CA PRO A 4 -15.80 -23.40 6.07
C PRO A 4 -16.04 -22.30 5.03
N PRO A 5 -17.12 -21.50 5.17
CA PRO A 5 -17.37 -20.40 4.26
C PRO A 5 -16.12 -19.52 4.25
N LYS A 6 -15.59 -19.22 3.05
CA LYS A 6 -14.53 -18.22 2.91
C LYS A 6 -15.03 -16.97 3.63
N ALA A 7 -14.26 -16.46 4.60
CA ALA A 7 -14.53 -15.17 5.21
C ALA A 7 -14.71 -14.16 4.07
N GLN A 8 -15.91 -13.59 3.97
CA GLN A 8 -16.19 -12.60 2.94
C GLN A 8 -15.45 -11.32 3.31
N VAL A 9 -14.83 -10.71 2.29
CA VAL A 9 -14.26 -9.37 2.42
C VAL A 9 -15.40 -8.41 2.81
N PRO A 10 -15.25 -7.59 3.86
CA PRO A 10 -16.26 -6.62 4.25
C PRO A 10 -16.73 -5.77 3.07
N ALA A 11 -18.01 -5.42 3.06
CA ALA A 11 -18.65 -4.77 1.91
C ALA A 11 -17.90 -3.52 1.41
N ARG A 12 -17.30 -2.76 2.34
CA ARG A 12 -16.50 -1.56 2.08
C ARG A 12 -15.26 -1.78 1.22
N TYR A 13 -14.65 -2.97 1.23
CA TYR A 13 -13.44 -3.25 0.44
C TYR A 13 -13.71 -4.07 -0.82
N ARG A 14 -14.98 -4.36 -1.14
CA ARG A 14 -15.29 -5.18 -2.33
C ARG A 14 -14.84 -4.51 -3.63
N GLN A 15 -14.93 -3.18 -3.71
CA GLN A 15 -14.42 -2.44 -4.87
C GLN A 15 -12.90 -2.53 -4.95
N LEU A 16 -12.19 -2.33 -3.84
CA LEU A 16 -10.75 -2.52 -3.77
C LEU A 16 -10.34 -3.93 -4.19
N GLU A 17 -11.00 -4.97 -3.65
CA GLU A 17 -10.76 -6.37 -4.02
C GLU A 17 -10.96 -6.60 -5.53
N ALA A 18 -12.03 -6.07 -6.10
CA ALA A 18 -12.31 -6.22 -7.53
C ALA A 18 -11.27 -5.55 -8.42
N LEU A 19 -10.82 -4.34 -8.06
CA LEU A 19 -9.78 -3.61 -8.80
C LEU A 19 -8.43 -4.33 -8.73
N LEU A 20 -8.04 -4.79 -7.54
CA LEU A 20 -6.82 -5.58 -7.33
C LEU A 20 -6.86 -6.92 -8.09
N ALA A 21 -7.99 -7.63 -8.05
CA ALA A 21 -8.18 -8.87 -8.80
C ALA A 21 -8.08 -8.68 -10.31
N ALA A 22 -8.50 -7.51 -10.82
CA ALA A 22 -8.40 -7.14 -12.21
C ALA A 22 -7.02 -6.58 -12.61
N GLY A 23 -6.07 -6.44 -11.66
CA GLY A 23 -4.76 -5.84 -11.91
C GLY A 23 -4.82 -4.34 -12.24
N LYS A 24 -5.91 -3.66 -11.87
CA LYS A 24 -6.10 -2.22 -12.05
C LYS A 24 -5.43 -1.46 -10.90
N TRP A 25 -4.10 -1.47 -10.90
CA TRP A 25 -3.30 -1.04 -9.75
C TRP A 25 -3.48 0.43 -9.39
N GLN A 26 -3.59 1.30 -10.38
CA GLN A 26 -3.74 2.74 -10.15
C GLN A 26 -5.12 3.06 -9.57
N GLU A 27 -6.18 2.46 -10.12
CA GLU A 27 -7.52 2.60 -9.58
C GLU A 27 -7.65 1.96 -8.19
N ALA A 28 -6.96 0.84 -7.94
CA ALA A 28 -6.89 0.22 -6.62
C ALA A 28 -6.18 1.11 -5.59
N ASP A 29 -5.13 1.82 -5.98
CA ASP A 29 -4.43 2.80 -5.13
C ASP A 29 -5.34 3.99 -4.78
N GLN A 30 -6.05 4.54 -5.77
CA GLN A 30 -7.05 5.59 -5.56
C GLN A 30 -8.18 5.13 -4.63
N GLU A 31 -8.69 3.90 -4.83
CA GLU A 31 -9.72 3.33 -3.97
C GLU A 31 -9.20 3.07 -2.55
N THR A 32 -7.92 2.69 -2.41
CA THR A 32 -7.27 2.54 -1.10
C THR A 32 -7.26 3.87 -0.37
N ALA A 33 -6.85 4.96 -1.02
CA ALA A 33 -6.87 6.30 -0.43
C ALA A 33 -8.30 6.71 -0.02
N ARG A 34 -9.29 6.50 -0.90
CA ARG A 34 -10.70 6.80 -0.61
C ARG A 34 -11.20 6.08 0.63
N VAL A 35 -10.96 4.76 0.72
CA VAL A 35 -11.42 3.95 1.85
C VAL A 35 -10.67 4.30 3.13
N MET A 36 -9.37 4.60 3.08
CA MET A 36 -8.63 5.02 4.28
C MET A 36 -9.15 6.34 4.85
N LEU A 37 -9.50 7.31 4.00
CA LEU A 37 -10.15 8.56 4.43
C LEU A 37 -11.54 8.29 5.04
N GLU A 38 -12.32 7.38 4.46
CA GLU A 38 -13.61 6.97 4.99
C GLU A 38 -13.48 6.35 6.39
N VAL A 39 -12.55 5.42 6.56
CA VAL A 39 -12.29 4.72 7.84
C VAL A 39 -11.79 5.67 8.92
N ALA A 40 -10.93 6.62 8.56
CA ALA A 40 -10.42 7.63 9.49
C ALA A 40 -11.40 8.78 9.75
N ASN A 41 -12.56 8.80 9.08
CA ASN A 41 -13.51 9.91 9.11
C ASN A 41 -12.88 11.27 8.69
N GLN A 42 -11.99 11.23 7.69
CA GLN A 42 -11.23 12.36 7.14
C GLN A 42 -11.66 12.70 5.69
N THR A 43 -12.90 12.39 5.32
CA THR A 43 -13.39 12.56 3.94
C THR A 43 -13.55 14.01 3.52
N LYS A 44 -13.77 14.93 4.47
CA LYS A 44 -13.92 16.37 4.19
C LYS A 44 -12.56 17.05 4.00
N GLU A 45 -11.58 16.63 4.79
CA GLU A 45 -10.21 17.13 4.83
C GLU A 45 -9.41 16.57 3.65
N GLY A 46 -9.70 15.33 3.24
CA GLY A 46 -9.08 14.68 2.10
C GLY A 46 -7.63 14.24 2.35
N LEU A 47 -7.17 14.30 3.60
CA LEU A 47 -5.81 13.93 4.01
C LEU A 47 -5.82 13.29 5.39
N LEU A 48 -4.86 12.39 5.64
CA LEU A 48 -4.66 11.77 6.94
C LEU A 48 -3.53 12.50 7.68
N ASP A 49 -3.82 12.99 8.88
CA ASP A 49 -2.81 13.51 9.79
C ASP A 49 -2.24 12.40 10.70
N VAL A 50 -1.19 12.75 11.46
CA VAL A 50 -0.51 11.79 12.36
C VAL A 50 -1.48 11.23 13.40
N ALA A 51 -2.36 12.07 13.96
CA ALA A 51 -3.33 11.64 14.96
C ALA A 51 -4.33 10.63 14.39
N SER A 52 -4.81 10.83 13.17
CA SER A 52 -5.71 9.90 12.48
C SER A 52 -5.03 8.58 12.15
N ILE A 53 -3.75 8.60 11.77
CA ILE A 53 -2.95 7.40 11.49
C ILE A 53 -2.69 6.61 12.79
N ASP A 54 -2.33 7.29 13.88
CA ASP A 54 -2.08 6.65 15.18
C ASP A 54 -3.33 5.96 15.75
N ASN A 55 -4.51 6.48 15.44
CA ASN A 55 -5.80 5.92 15.86
C ASN A 55 -6.48 5.07 14.77
N PHE A 56 -5.79 4.76 13.67
CA PHE A 56 -6.39 4.03 12.55
C PHE A 56 -6.77 2.61 12.99
N PRO A 57 -8.02 2.14 12.73
CA PRO A 57 -8.45 0.81 13.14
C PRO A 57 -7.57 -0.31 12.58
N CYS A 58 -7.01 -1.12 13.49
CA CYS A 58 -6.09 -2.19 13.10
C CYS A 58 -6.75 -3.24 12.19
N GLU A 59 -8.04 -3.51 12.38
CA GLU A 59 -8.78 -4.47 11.54
C GLU A 59 -8.88 -3.99 10.10
N ASP A 60 -9.20 -2.72 9.90
CA ASP A 60 -9.26 -2.10 8.58
C ASP A 60 -7.89 -2.08 7.90
N LEU A 61 -6.85 -1.71 8.64
CA LEU A 61 -5.48 -1.69 8.10
C LEU A 61 -5.05 -3.10 7.67
N ARG A 62 -5.34 -4.13 8.48
CA ARG A 62 -5.05 -5.54 8.13
C ARG A 62 -5.84 -6.01 6.91
N ALA A 63 -7.10 -5.59 6.76
CA ALA A 63 -7.92 -5.95 5.60
C ALA A 63 -7.35 -5.36 4.31
N ILE A 64 -7.02 -4.07 4.30
CA ILE A 64 -6.41 -3.38 3.16
C ILE A 64 -5.05 -4.01 2.82
N ASP A 65 -4.18 -4.18 3.81
CA ASP A 65 -2.86 -4.80 3.65
C ASP A 65 -2.96 -6.21 3.05
N GLY A 66 -3.86 -7.04 3.61
CA GLY A 66 -4.05 -8.42 3.17
C GLY A 66 -4.56 -8.53 1.73
N LEU A 67 -5.43 -7.62 1.28
CA LEU A 67 -5.88 -7.57 -0.11
C LEU A 67 -4.72 -7.25 -1.06
N TRP A 68 -3.92 -6.22 -0.74
CA TRP A 68 -2.75 -5.87 -1.52
C TRP A 68 -1.73 -7.01 -1.59
N VAL A 69 -1.41 -7.66 -0.46
CA VAL A 69 -0.53 -8.84 -0.43
C VAL A 69 -1.07 -9.96 -1.33
N LYS A 70 -2.35 -10.32 -1.16
CA LYS A 70 -2.99 -11.43 -1.87
C LYS A 70 -2.91 -11.27 -3.39
N TYR A 71 -3.31 -10.10 -3.89
CA TYR A 71 -3.43 -9.89 -5.34
C TYR A 71 -2.12 -9.48 -6.00
N SER A 72 -1.20 -8.88 -5.26
CA SER A 72 0.13 -8.54 -5.78
C SER A 72 1.12 -9.72 -5.75
N ASN A 73 0.74 -10.88 -5.23
CA ASN A 73 1.66 -11.99 -4.93
C ASN A 73 2.76 -11.57 -3.94
N GLY A 74 2.38 -10.86 -2.89
CA GLY A 74 3.28 -10.42 -1.81
C GLY A 74 4.23 -9.29 -2.18
N ARG A 75 4.00 -8.58 -3.30
CA ARG A 75 4.89 -7.51 -3.79
C ARG A 75 4.52 -6.13 -3.28
N PHE A 76 3.22 -5.88 -3.09
CA PHE A 76 2.69 -4.58 -2.68
C PHE A 76 1.87 -4.76 -1.42
N SER A 77 2.15 -3.93 -0.41
CA SER A 77 1.34 -3.72 0.79
C SER A 77 2.08 -2.78 1.76
N PHE A 78 1.39 -2.33 2.82
CA PHE A 78 2.02 -1.56 3.89
C PHE A 78 3.02 -2.41 4.70
N SER A 79 2.74 -3.70 4.89
CA SER A 79 3.61 -4.63 5.60
C SER A 79 4.93 -4.87 4.84
N VAL A 80 4.89 -4.91 3.50
CA VAL A 80 6.08 -4.96 2.65
C VAL A 80 6.86 -3.65 2.75
N GLN A 81 6.19 -2.50 2.59
CA GLN A 81 6.82 -1.18 2.74
C GLN A 81 7.47 -1.01 4.12
N LYS A 82 6.77 -1.38 5.19
CA LYS A 82 7.31 -1.35 6.57
C LYS A 82 8.59 -2.16 6.70
N ARG A 83 8.62 -3.39 6.17
CA ARG A 83 9.82 -4.25 6.23
C ARG A 83 11.00 -3.59 5.51
N ILE A 84 10.77 -3.03 4.34
CA ILE A 84 11.80 -2.33 3.56
C ILE A 84 12.29 -1.11 4.35
N TYR A 85 11.39 -0.25 4.83
CA TYR A 85 11.72 0.95 5.59
C TYR A 85 12.55 0.62 6.84
N GLN A 86 12.13 -0.38 7.63
CA GLN A 86 12.86 -0.83 8.81
C GLN A 86 14.23 -1.43 8.47
N SER A 87 14.36 -2.16 7.35
CA SER A 87 15.65 -2.69 6.90
C SER A 87 16.68 -1.62 6.54
N LEU A 88 16.22 -0.39 6.28
CA LEU A 88 17.04 0.78 6.00
C LEU A 88 17.30 1.62 7.27
N GLY A 89 16.92 1.12 8.45
CA GLY A 89 17.04 1.84 9.72
C GLY A 89 15.88 2.78 10.02
N GLY A 90 14.76 2.66 9.29
CA GLY A 90 13.57 3.47 9.49
C GLY A 90 12.95 3.28 10.88
N THR A 91 12.67 4.40 11.53
CA THR A 91 12.00 4.46 12.84
C THR A 91 10.73 5.31 12.74
N ARG A 92 10.06 5.52 13.88
CA ARG A 92 8.94 6.48 13.95
C ARG A 92 9.39 7.91 13.61
N GLU A 93 10.62 8.26 13.98
CA GLU A 93 11.15 9.59 13.71
C GLU A 93 11.63 9.73 12.28
N TYR A 94 11.30 10.88 11.70
CA TYR A 94 11.68 11.20 10.33
C TYR A 94 13.21 11.29 10.22
N ASN A 95 13.75 10.57 9.23
CA ASN A 95 15.12 10.69 8.81
C ASN A 95 15.16 10.87 7.29
N GLU A 96 15.69 12.00 6.84
CA GLU A 96 15.70 12.36 5.42
C GLU A 96 16.47 11.34 4.57
N GLN A 97 17.61 10.85 5.04
CA GLN A 97 18.42 9.89 4.29
C GLN A 97 17.68 8.54 4.15
N VAL A 98 17.12 8.04 5.25
CA VAL A 98 16.34 6.79 5.22
C VAL A 98 15.10 6.94 4.32
N TRP A 99 14.44 8.09 4.35
CA TRP A 99 13.28 8.36 3.49
C TRP A 99 13.64 8.39 1.99
N LYS A 100 14.79 9.00 1.67
CA LYS A 100 15.37 9.01 0.33
C LYS A 100 15.70 7.60 -0.15
N ASP A 101 16.41 6.82 0.67
CA ASP A 101 16.81 5.45 0.35
C ASP A 101 15.60 4.53 0.19
N PHE A 102 14.58 4.73 1.04
CA PHE A 102 13.30 4.03 0.93
C PHE A 102 12.62 4.35 -0.41
N GLY A 103 12.49 5.63 -0.75
CA GLY A 103 11.90 6.09 -2.01
C GLY A 103 12.62 5.53 -3.24
N ASP A 104 13.94 5.45 -3.22
CA ASP A 104 14.72 4.81 -4.28
C ASP A 104 14.42 3.29 -4.34
N ARG A 105 14.35 2.61 -3.18
CA ARG A 105 14.10 1.17 -3.11
C ARG A 105 12.71 0.76 -3.59
N VAL A 106 11.69 1.57 -3.32
CA VAL A 106 10.30 1.29 -3.72
C VAL A 106 9.92 1.93 -5.06
N GLY A 107 10.85 2.60 -5.73
CA GLY A 107 10.65 3.18 -7.06
C GLY A 107 9.85 4.48 -7.07
N TRP A 108 9.80 5.22 -5.96
CA TRP A 108 9.20 6.56 -5.88
C TRP A 108 10.17 7.67 -6.25
N ARG A 109 11.47 7.37 -6.35
CA ARG A 109 12.53 8.29 -6.75
C ARG A 109 13.36 7.69 -7.88
N LYS A 110 13.90 8.56 -8.73
CA LYS A 110 14.82 8.19 -9.81
C LYS A 110 15.81 9.31 -10.04
N GLY A 111 17.11 8.97 -10.11
CA GLY A 111 18.17 9.96 -10.35
C GLY A 111 18.24 11.06 -9.29
N GLY A 112 17.85 10.75 -8.04
CA GLY A 112 17.84 11.71 -6.93
C GLY A 112 16.55 12.55 -6.81
N SER A 113 15.63 12.48 -7.76
CA SER A 113 14.37 13.25 -7.76
C SER A 113 13.16 12.38 -7.44
N TRP A 114 12.19 12.95 -6.71
CA TRP A 114 10.88 12.34 -6.48
C TRP A 114 10.05 12.36 -7.77
N LEU A 115 9.40 11.25 -8.06
CA LEU A 115 8.50 11.12 -9.21
C LEU A 115 7.14 11.73 -8.89
N TYR A 116 6.50 12.33 -9.89
CA TYR A 116 5.09 12.69 -9.77
C TYR A 116 4.24 11.42 -9.81
N TYR A 117 3.06 11.46 -9.18
CA TYR A 117 2.14 10.34 -9.13
C TYR A 117 1.84 9.73 -10.52
N LYS A 118 1.65 10.57 -11.54
CA LYS A 118 1.43 10.14 -12.93
C LYS A 118 2.60 9.36 -13.55
N ASP A 119 3.81 9.54 -13.02
CA ASP A 119 5.05 8.93 -13.52
C ASP A 119 5.45 7.70 -12.69
N ILE A 120 4.77 7.44 -11.56
CA ILE A 120 4.94 6.21 -10.78
C ILE A 120 4.25 5.07 -11.52
N THR A 121 5.01 4.04 -11.90
CA THR A 121 4.40 2.85 -12.48
C THR A 121 4.30 1.72 -11.46
N ILE A 122 3.08 1.34 -11.11
CA ILE A 122 2.82 0.19 -10.23
C ILE A 122 2.92 -1.09 -11.07
N ARG A 123 4.15 -1.56 -11.31
CA ARG A 123 4.42 -2.77 -12.12
C ARG A 123 4.74 -3.96 -11.24
N PRO A 124 4.06 -5.11 -11.41
CA PRO A 124 4.41 -6.33 -10.68
C PRO A 124 5.80 -6.91 -11.03
N ASN A 125 6.41 -6.50 -12.15
CA ASN A 125 7.61 -7.14 -12.72
C ASN A 125 8.82 -6.20 -12.79
N PHE A 126 9.38 -5.78 -11.65
CA PHE A 126 10.66 -5.07 -11.64
C PHE A 126 11.83 -5.84 -10.99
N TYR A 127 11.66 -7.14 -10.69
CA TYR A 127 12.80 -8.01 -10.36
C TYR A 127 12.64 -9.38 -11.05
N GLY A 128 13.59 -9.68 -11.94
CA GLY A 128 13.62 -10.80 -12.89
C GLY A 128 13.50 -10.25 -14.32
N ASN A 129 14.52 -10.20 -15.18
CA ASN A 129 15.60 -11.16 -15.41
C ASN A 129 16.84 -10.46 -15.97
N GLU A 130 17.95 -10.46 -15.26
CA GLU A 130 19.30 -10.44 -15.85
C GLU A 130 20.03 -11.58 -15.13
N TYR A 131 19.99 -12.77 -15.71
CA TYR A 131 20.86 -13.95 -15.55
C TYR A 131 20.08 -15.18 -16.08
N THR A 132 20.03 -15.29 -17.41
CA THR A 132 20.06 -16.57 -18.14
C THR A 132 21.10 -16.41 -19.23
#